data_AF-A0A9X7SJL8-F1
#
_entry.id   AF-A0A9X7SJL8-F1
#
_cell.length_a   1.000
_cell.length_b   1.000
_cell.length_c   1.000
_cell.angle_alpha   90.00
_cell.angle_beta   90.00
_cell.angle_gamma   90.00
#
_symmetry.space_group_name_H-M   'P 1'
#
loop_
_entity.id
_entity.type
_entity.pdbx_description
1 polymer ?
#
loop_
_entity_poly.entity_id
_entity_poly.type
_entity_poly.pdbx_seq_one_letter_code
_entity_poly.pdbx_strand_id
1 'polypeptide(L)'
;MSKQRKFVNVAAGVPGPKGSALIEKRKQFVPKGIGNNTPVFVETASGALVTDVDGNTFIDLAGAIGTLNAGHCPQEVVDAVKEQLDKYIHPCFHVGMYEPYVALAEKLAEITPGSFEKKTMFANSGAEAVENAVKIARKYTGRPGIVSFSRGFHGRTLLGMSLTSKVKPYKFEMGPFAPATYKAQFPYPLNKPASMTEDEYAQFCVRQFEDFLLTEVAPEEVAAVIMEPIQGEGGFIVPPVAFVQGVFQICKKHNILFISDEIQTGFGRTGAMFASTHFGIEPDIITMSKSLAAGLPISAVTGRAEIMDAPNPGEIGGTYGGSPLGCVAALAVIEKMERENLSGRAKEIGKAIKTHFQALQAEFPVIAEIRGLGAMCAVEFIDPQTKQPAKELVASLTKGCYESGVIVLSAGVHSNVLRFLSPLVITDEQLQEALDIMTDVLKSQYVTH
;
A
#
# COMPACT_ATOMS: atom_id res chain seq x y z
N MET A 1 -27.21 15.29 -21.28
CA MET A 1 -26.48 14.83 -22.48
C MET A 1 -25.39 13.90 -22.00
N SER A 2 -25.35 12.64 -22.42
CA SER A 2 -24.26 11.74 -22.03
C SER A 2 -22.96 12.38 -22.51
N LYS A 3 -22.05 12.73 -21.59
CA LYS A 3 -20.71 13.16 -21.96
C LYS A 3 -20.11 12.01 -22.78
N GLN A 4 -19.63 12.32 -23.98
CA GLN A 4 -18.95 11.33 -24.82
C GLN A 4 -17.66 10.91 -24.09
N ARG A 5 -17.58 9.65 -23.67
CA ARG A 5 -16.38 9.07 -23.03
C ARG A 5 -15.26 9.01 -24.07
N LYS A 6 -14.05 9.45 -23.71
CA LYS A 6 -12.89 9.49 -24.60
C LYS A 6 -12.02 8.25 -24.44
N PHE A 7 -11.83 7.78 -23.21
CA PHE A 7 -10.92 6.67 -22.89
C PHE A 7 -11.66 5.39 -22.53
N VAL A 8 -12.76 5.51 -21.79
CA VAL A 8 -13.55 4.36 -21.38
C VAL A 8 -14.42 3.87 -22.53
N ASN A 9 -14.35 2.58 -22.80
CA ASN A 9 -15.24 1.90 -23.73
C ASN A 9 -15.68 0.57 -23.12
N VAL A 10 -16.91 0.53 -22.59
CA VAL A 10 -17.43 -0.65 -21.89
C VAL A 10 -18.82 -0.98 -22.41
N ALA A 11 -19.01 -2.22 -22.86
CA ALA A 11 -20.30 -2.74 -23.27
C ALA A 11 -21.22 -2.97 -22.06
N ALA A 12 -22.53 -2.94 -22.29
CA ALA A 12 -23.49 -3.35 -21.27
C ALA A 12 -23.27 -4.83 -20.89
N GLY A 13 -23.25 -5.13 -19.58
CA GLY A 13 -23.11 -6.50 -19.07
C GLY A 13 -21.65 -6.97 -18.94
N VAL A 14 -20.83 -6.24 -18.18
CA VAL A 14 -19.49 -6.71 -17.75
C VAL A 14 -19.64 -7.77 -16.65
N PRO A 15 -18.98 -8.94 -16.76
CA PRO A 15 -18.05 -9.35 -17.80
C PRO A 15 -18.74 -9.84 -19.07
N GLY A 16 -18.11 -9.64 -20.22
CA GLY A 16 -18.60 -10.17 -21.49
C GLY A 16 -18.53 -11.71 -21.58
N PRO A 17 -18.88 -12.30 -22.74
CA PRO A 17 -18.95 -13.75 -22.90
C PRO A 17 -17.63 -14.48 -22.60
N LYS A 18 -16.48 -13.94 -23.00
CA LYS A 18 -15.17 -14.57 -22.74
C LYS A 18 -14.81 -14.47 -21.26
N GLY A 19 -14.98 -13.30 -20.65
CA GLY A 19 -14.79 -13.11 -19.21
C GLY A 19 -15.67 -14.04 -18.39
N SER A 20 -16.95 -14.17 -18.76
CA SER A 20 -17.89 -15.10 -18.14
C SER A 20 -17.42 -16.57 -18.22
N ALA A 21 -16.92 -17.01 -19.38
CA ALA A 21 -16.36 -18.36 -19.51
C ALA A 21 -15.12 -18.58 -18.63
N LEU A 22 -14.27 -17.55 -18.46
CA LEU A 22 -13.12 -17.60 -17.55
C LEU A 22 -13.54 -17.61 -16.08
N ILE A 23 -14.63 -16.95 -15.70
CA ILE A 23 -15.20 -17.05 -14.34
C ILE A 23 -15.60 -18.49 -14.01
N GLU A 24 -16.23 -19.20 -14.94
CA GLU A 24 -16.62 -20.60 -14.70
C GLU A 24 -15.37 -21.50 -14.54
N LYS A 25 -14.35 -21.32 -15.39
CA LYS A 25 -13.06 -22.00 -15.20
C LYS A 25 -12.42 -21.65 -13.85
N ARG A 26 -12.43 -20.38 -13.45
CA ARG A 26 -11.92 -19.95 -12.14
C ARG A 26 -12.65 -20.67 -11.01
N LYS A 27 -13.99 -20.75 -11.05
CA LYS A 27 -14.78 -21.47 -10.02
C LYS A 27 -14.40 -22.95 -9.93
N GLN A 28 -14.05 -23.57 -11.06
CA GLN A 28 -13.65 -24.97 -11.12
C GLN A 28 -12.21 -25.21 -10.63
N PHE A 29 -11.26 -24.34 -11.00
CA PHE A 29 -9.83 -24.62 -10.87
C PHE A 29 -9.10 -23.75 -9.83
N VAL A 30 -9.71 -22.68 -9.33
CA VAL A 30 -9.08 -21.76 -8.38
C VAL A 30 -9.81 -21.80 -7.03
N PRO A 31 -9.09 -21.96 -5.90
CA PRO A 31 -9.71 -21.93 -4.58
C PRO A 31 -10.51 -20.65 -4.34
N LYS A 32 -11.74 -20.79 -3.82
CA LYS A 32 -12.65 -19.66 -3.54
C LYS A 32 -12.07 -18.57 -2.63
N GLY A 33 -11.08 -18.91 -1.81
CA GLY A 33 -10.40 -17.98 -0.90
C GLY A 33 -9.61 -16.88 -1.61
N ILE A 34 -9.25 -17.09 -2.88
CA ILE A 34 -8.65 -16.06 -3.74
C ILE A 34 -9.77 -15.17 -4.28
N GLY A 35 -10.20 -14.20 -3.46
CA GLY A 35 -11.22 -13.22 -3.84
C GLY A 35 -10.76 -12.27 -4.94
N ASN A 36 -11.71 -11.78 -5.75
CA ASN A 36 -11.47 -10.81 -6.82
C ASN A 36 -12.36 -9.59 -6.61
N ASN A 37 -11.82 -8.39 -6.82
CA ASN A 37 -12.57 -7.14 -6.65
C ASN A 37 -13.48 -6.83 -7.85
N THR A 38 -13.10 -7.32 -9.04
CA THR A 38 -13.85 -7.16 -10.28
C THR A 38 -13.95 -8.50 -11.01
N PRO A 39 -14.97 -8.70 -11.85
CA PRO A 39 -15.08 -9.87 -12.73
C PRO A 39 -14.24 -9.72 -14.02
N VAL A 40 -13.33 -8.74 -14.08
CA VAL A 40 -12.59 -8.37 -15.29
C VAL A 40 -11.36 -9.25 -15.46
N PHE A 41 -11.20 -9.84 -16.64
CA PHE A 41 -10.00 -10.58 -17.04
C PHE A 41 -9.19 -9.75 -18.03
N VAL A 42 -8.00 -9.31 -17.61
CA VAL A 42 -7.13 -8.42 -18.39
C VAL A 42 -6.50 -9.16 -19.58
N GLU A 43 -6.54 -8.54 -20.76
CA GLU A 43 -5.80 -8.98 -21.95
C GLU A 43 -4.56 -8.11 -22.19
N THR A 44 -4.72 -6.78 -22.11
CA THR A 44 -3.61 -5.82 -22.22
C THR A 44 -3.79 -4.67 -21.23
N ALA A 45 -2.69 -4.00 -20.86
CA ALA A 45 -2.74 -2.81 -20.04
C ALA A 45 -1.55 -1.91 -20.37
N SER A 46 -1.75 -0.58 -20.31
CA SER A 46 -0.71 0.41 -20.58
C SER A 46 -1.02 1.71 -19.86
N GLY A 47 -0.01 2.30 -19.20
CA GLY A 47 -0.18 3.52 -18.42
C GLY A 47 -1.19 3.32 -17.29
N ALA A 48 -2.35 3.98 -17.39
CA ALA A 48 -3.48 3.86 -16.47
C ALA A 48 -4.73 3.21 -17.10
N LEU A 49 -4.59 2.57 -18.26
CA LEU A 49 -5.68 1.90 -18.95
C LEU A 49 -5.51 0.37 -18.92
N VAL A 50 -6.63 -0.33 -18.78
CA VAL A 50 -6.71 -1.78 -18.78
C VAL A 50 -7.76 -2.20 -19.81
N THR A 51 -7.41 -3.11 -20.71
CA THR A 51 -8.34 -3.69 -21.68
C THR A 51 -8.56 -5.16 -21.35
N ASP A 52 -9.82 -5.57 -21.24
CA ASP A 52 -10.21 -6.95 -20.93
C ASP A 52 -10.28 -7.84 -22.18
N VAL A 53 -10.43 -9.15 -21.95
CA VAL A 53 -10.53 -10.17 -23.01
C VAL A 53 -11.73 -9.99 -23.95
N ASP A 54 -12.75 -9.24 -23.54
CA ASP A 54 -13.94 -8.92 -24.31
C ASP A 54 -13.80 -7.57 -25.07
N GLY A 55 -12.65 -6.91 -24.96
CA GLY A 55 -12.35 -5.64 -25.64
C GLY A 55 -12.82 -4.39 -24.90
N ASN A 56 -13.32 -4.52 -23.66
CA ASN A 56 -13.70 -3.37 -22.84
C ASN A 56 -12.45 -2.67 -22.31
N THR A 57 -12.41 -1.34 -22.35
CA THR A 57 -11.32 -0.52 -21.83
C THR A 57 -11.76 0.26 -20.59
N PHE A 58 -10.98 0.12 -19.52
CA PHE A 58 -11.21 0.68 -18.20
C PHE A 58 -10.10 1.66 -17.83
N ILE A 59 -10.44 2.69 -17.07
CA ILE A 59 -9.46 3.52 -16.34
C ILE A 59 -9.17 2.84 -14.99
N ASP A 60 -7.89 2.64 -14.69
CA ASP A 60 -7.43 1.95 -13.49
C ASP A 60 -7.05 2.95 -12.37
N LEU A 61 -7.92 3.07 -11.38
CA LEU A 61 -7.66 3.79 -10.12
C LEU A 61 -7.26 2.85 -8.98
N ALA A 62 -7.09 1.56 -9.24
CA ALA A 62 -6.64 0.55 -8.29
C ALA A 62 -5.13 0.30 -8.37
N GLY A 63 -4.53 0.42 -9.56
CA GLY A 63 -3.09 0.31 -9.82
C GLY A 63 -2.49 -0.98 -9.27
N ALA A 64 -3.20 -2.10 -9.41
CA ALA A 64 -2.89 -3.39 -8.77
C ALA A 64 -2.57 -3.26 -7.26
N ILE A 65 -3.46 -2.60 -6.51
CA ILE A 65 -3.32 -2.31 -5.08
C ILE A 65 -2.08 -1.42 -4.80
N GLY A 66 -1.85 -0.44 -5.66
CA GLY A 66 -0.76 0.55 -5.53
C GLY A 66 0.62 0.01 -5.92
N THR A 67 0.66 -0.99 -6.80
CA THR A 67 1.88 -1.64 -7.32
C THR A 67 2.39 -0.99 -8.61
N LEU A 68 1.57 -0.16 -9.26
CA LEU A 68 1.84 0.34 -10.61
C LEU A 68 2.04 1.85 -10.66
N ASN A 69 2.79 2.42 -9.70
CA ASN A 69 3.10 3.85 -9.70
C ASN A 69 3.70 4.32 -11.04
N ALA A 70 4.59 3.53 -11.63
CA ALA A 70 5.22 3.82 -12.93
C ALA A 70 4.33 3.54 -14.16
N GLY A 71 3.10 3.04 -13.98
CA GLY A 71 2.22 2.61 -15.07
C GLY A 71 2.23 1.10 -15.30
N HIS A 72 1.20 0.62 -16.00
CA HIS A 72 1.20 -0.72 -16.60
C HIS A 72 2.22 -0.78 -17.74
N CYS A 73 3.04 -1.82 -17.75
CA CYS A 73 4.03 -2.14 -18.79
C CYS A 73 4.88 -0.95 -19.27
N PRO A 74 5.64 -0.26 -18.39
CA PRO A 74 6.53 0.81 -18.83
C PRO A 74 7.59 0.27 -19.80
N GLN A 75 7.76 0.90 -20.96
CA GLN A 75 8.60 0.37 -22.04
C GLN A 75 10.05 0.12 -21.59
N GLU A 76 10.65 1.06 -20.87
CA GLU A 76 12.02 0.94 -20.33
C GLU A 76 12.18 -0.22 -19.32
N VAL A 77 11.14 -0.52 -18.54
CA VAL A 77 11.14 -1.67 -17.62
C VAL A 77 11.04 -2.97 -18.41
N VAL A 78 10.17 -3.01 -19.42
CA VAL A 78 10.02 -4.18 -20.31
C VAL A 78 11.32 -4.48 -21.05
N ASP A 79 12.00 -3.45 -21.55
CA ASP A 79 13.25 -3.60 -22.29
C ASP A 79 14.40 -4.06 -21.37
N ALA A 80 14.53 -3.50 -20.17
CA ALA A 80 15.51 -3.94 -19.18
C ALA A 80 15.33 -5.41 -18.79
N VAL A 81 14.07 -5.85 -18.65
CA VAL A 81 13.74 -7.25 -18.33
C VAL A 81 14.08 -8.18 -19.51
N LYS A 82 13.77 -7.77 -20.75
CA LYS A 82 14.13 -8.55 -21.95
C LYS A 82 15.63 -8.70 -22.10
N GLU A 83 16.39 -7.63 -21.91
CA GLU A 83 17.85 -7.67 -21.98
C GLU A 83 18.43 -8.62 -20.91
N GLN A 84 17.87 -8.63 -19.71
CA GLN A 84 18.28 -9.56 -18.66
C GLN A 84 17.96 -11.02 -19.01
N LEU A 85 16.83 -11.28 -19.68
CA LEU A 85 16.45 -12.64 -20.11
C LEU A 85 17.43 -13.23 -21.14
N ASP A 86 18.08 -12.39 -21.95
CA ASP A 86 19.12 -12.83 -22.89
C ASP A 86 20.42 -13.28 -22.19
N LYS A 87 20.60 -12.93 -20.90
CA LYS A 87 21.78 -13.27 -20.10
C LYS A 87 21.52 -14.50 -19.21
N TYR A 88 20.54 -14.39 -18.31
CA TYR A 88 20.14 -15.46 -17.38
C TYR A 88 18.85 -15.12 -16.65
N ILE A 89 18.09 -16.16 -16.27
CA ILE A 89 16.83 -16.00 -15.55
C ILE A 89 17.07 -15.92 -14.03
N HIS A 90 17.76 -16.89 -13.44
CA HIS A 90 17.90 -16.97 -11.98
C HIS A 90 19.06 -17.88 -11.54
N PRO A 91 20.26 -17.33 -11.30
CA PRO A 91 21.40 -18.10 -10.75
C PRO A 91 21.37 -18.27 -9.22
N CYS A 92 20.36 -17.70 -8.53
CA CYS A 92 20.26 -17.58 -7.07
C CYS A 92 21.42 -16.79 -6.44
N PHE A 93 21.15 -15.63 -5.83
CA PHE A 93 22.22 -14.75 -5.32
C PHE A 93 23.10 -15.41 -4.25
N HIS A 94 22.52 -16.36 -3.51
CA HIS A 94 23.23 -17.18 -2.53
C HIS A 94 24.20 -18.20 -3.14
N VAL A 95 24.12 -18.47 -4.45
CA VAL A 95 24.95 -19.45 -5.18
C VAL A 95 25.85 -18.75 -6.18
N GLY A 96 25.26 -17.99 -7.10
CA GLY A 96 25.95 -17.14 -8.06
C GLY A 96 25.51 -15.70 -7.91
N MET A 97 26.42 -14.83 -7.47
CA MET A 97 26.14 -13.40 -7.33
C MET A 97 26.02 -12.70 -8.69
N TYR A 98 25.26 -11.61 -8.73
CA TYR A 98 25.04 -10.81 -9.95
C TYR A 98 24.93 -9.33 -9.62
N GLU A 99 25.44 -8.50 -10.54
CA GLU A 99 25.53 -7.05 -10.42
C GLU A 99 24.19 -6.34 -10.13
N PRO A 100 23.05 -6.69 -10.78
CA PRO A 100 21.79 -5.99 -10.54
C PRO A 100 21.32 -6.01 -9.07
N TYR A 101 21.65 -7.06 -8.32
CA TYR A 101 21.34 -7.12 -6.88
C TYR A 101 22.12 -6.03 -6.13
N VAL A 102 23.43 -5.96 -6.38
CA VAL A 102 24.34 -5.00 -5.71
C VAL A 102 23.98 -3.57 -6.09
N ALA A 103 23.74 -3.31 -7.38
CA ALA A 103 23.34 -2.00 -7.89
C ALA A 103 22.01 -1.52 -7.27
N LEU A 104 21.02 -2.41 -7.15
CA LEU A 104 19.77 -2.04 -6.49
C LEU A 104 19.96 -1.80 -4.98
N ALA A 105 20.81 -2.58 -4.30
CA ALA A 105 21.11 -2.37 -2.89
C ALA A 105 21.78 -1.00 -2.66
N GLU A 106 22.75 -0.64 -3.50
CA GLU A 106 23.38 0.68 -3.50
C GLU A 106 22.35 1.79 -3.71
N LYS A 107 21.51 1.67 -4.75
CA LYS A 107 20.49 2.67 -5.04
C LYS A 107 19.50 2.84 -3.89
N LEU A 108 19.06 1.75 -3.26
CA LEU A 108 18.15 1.82 -2.11
C LEU A 108 18.81 2.39 -0.85
N ALA A 109 20.10 2.11 -0.62
CA ALA A 109 20.87 2.75 0.44
C ALA A 109 20.99 4.27 0.18
N GLU A 110 21.10 4.72 -1.06
CA GLU A 110 21.12 6.15 -1.42
C GLU A 110 19.78 6.84 -1.14
N ILE A 111 18.67 6.30 -1.67
CA ILE A 111 17.39 7.04 -1.74
C ILE A 111 16.51 6.93 -0.49
N THR A 112 16.75 5.95 0.38
CA THR A 112 15.98 5.80 1.62
C THR A 112 16.35 6.88 2.65
N PRO A 113 15.42 7.37 3.48
CA PRO A 113 15.70 8.41 4.48
C PRO A 113 16.86 8.09 5.43
N GLY A 114 17.60 9.14 5.84
CA GLY A 114 18.75 9.06 6.75
C GLY A 114 20.11 9.08 6.04
N SER A 115 21.10 9.66 6.70
CA SER A 115 22.48 9.82 6.19
C SER A 115 23.49 8.81 6.74
N PHE A 116 23.04 7.90 7.60
CA PHE A 116 23.87 6.81 8.15
C PHE A 116 24.13 5.72 7.10
N GLU A 117 25.17 4.91 7.32
CA GLU A 117 25.47 3.76 6.48
C GLU A 117 24.29 2.77 6.50
N LYS A 118 23.90 2.30 5.31
CA LYS A 118 22.74 1.44 5.12
C LYS A 118 23.10 0.23 4.29
N LYS A 119 22.40 -0.88 4.55
CA LYS A 119 22.47 -2.12 3.78
C LYS A 119 21.08 -2.61 3.43
N THR A 120 21.00 -3.41 2.38
CA THR A 120 19.73 -3.90 1.85
C THR A 120 19.79 -5.40 1.60
N MET A 121 18.71 -6.09 1.97
CA MET A 121 18.43 -7.45 1.51
C MET A 121 17.14 -7.49 0.70
N PHE A 122 17.03 -8.45 -0.22
CA PHE A 122 15.85 -8.61 -1.08
C PHE A 122 15.10 -9.92 -0.84
N ALA A 123 13.78 -9.85 -0.94
CA ALA A 123 12.87 -11.00 -0.98
C ALA A 123 11.88 -10.80 -2.16
N ASN A 124 10.76 -11.53 -2.17
CA ASN A 124 9.82 -11.51 -3.30
C ASN A 124 8.57 -10.68 -2.99
N SER A 125 8.02 -10.89 -1.80
CA SER A 125 6.76 -10.29 -1.36
C SER A 125 6.99 -9.32 -0.20
N GLY A 126 6.08 -8.35 -0.07
CA GLY A 126 6.07 -7.45 1.09
C GLY A 126 5.99 -8.20 2.43
N ALA A 127 5.27 -9.33 2.48
CA ALA A 127 5.20 -10.13 3.70
C ALA A 127 6.57 -10.72 4.09
N GLU A 128 7.36 -11.20 3.12
CA GLU A 128 8.74 -11.66 3.39
C GLU A 128 9.66 -10.51 3.82
N ALA A 129 9.45 -9.29 3.32
CA ALA A 129 10.19 -8.12 3.78
C ALA A 129 9.87 -7.81 5.26
N VAL A 130 8.59 -7.84 5.65
CA VAL A 130 8.19 -7.70 7.06
C VAL A 130 8.78 -8.81 7.92
N GLU A 131 8.70 -10.06 7.49
CA GLU A 131 9.26 -11.22 8.21
C GLU A 131 10.77 -11.04 8.45
N ASN A 132 11.53 -10.64 7.42
CA ASN A 132 12.97 -10.43 7.56
C ASN A 132 13.31 -9.18 8.39
N ALA A 133 12.54 -8.09 8.28
CA ALA A 133 12.73 -6.93 9.15
C ALA A 133 12.56 -7.29 10.64
N VAL A 134 11.55 -8.13 10.96
CA VAL A 134 11.35 -8.65 12.32
C VAL A 134 12.48 -9.57 12.74
N LYS A 135 12.92 -10.51 11.89
CA LYS A 135 14.05 -11.40 12.18
C LYS A 135 15.32 -10.60 12.51
N ILE A 136 15.65 -9.62 11.67
CA ILE A 136 16.82 -8.76 11.82
C ILE A 136 16.72 -7.94 13.11
N ALA A 137 15.56 -7.33 13.38
CA ALA A 137 15.34 -6.56 14.61
C ALA A 137 15.50 -7.40 15.88
N ARG A 138 14.92 -8.60 15.91
CA ARG A 138 15.06 -9.53 17.04
C ARG A 138 16.51 -9.98 17.22
N LYS A 139 17.21 -10.29 16.12
CA LYS A 139 18.62 -10.70 16.15
C LYS A 139 19.52 -9.60 16.70
N TYR A 140 19.35 -8.36 16.23
CA TYR A 140 20.15 -7.22 16.65
C TYR A 140 19.92 -6.86 18.12
N THR A 141 18.67 -6.80 18.56
CA THR A 141 18.32 -6.35 19.92
C THR A 141 18.39 -7.45 20.97
N GLY A 142 18.30 -8.72 20.58
CA GLY A 142 18.12 -9.86 21.48
C GLY A 142 16.73 -9.91 22.14
N ARG A 143 15.78 -9.10 21.70
CA ARG A 143 14.44 -8.95 22.30
C ARG A 143 13.38 -9.65 21.46
N PRO A 144 12.33 -10.25 22.06
CA PRO A 144 11.32 -11.00 21.29
C PRO A 144 10.14 -10.13 20.81
N GLY A 145 9.78 -9.07 21.52
CA GLY A 145 8.53 -8.34 21.34
C GLY A 145 8.49 -7.52 20.06
N ILE A 146 7.38 -7.62 19.33
CA ILE A 146 7.08 -6.76 18.18
C ILE A 146 5.75 -6.07 18.40
N VAL A 147 5.77 -4.74 18.38
CA VAL A 147 4.58 -3.92 18.52
C VAL A 147 4.12 -3.48 17.13
N SER A 148 2.85 -3.72 16.82
CA SER A 148 2.17 -3.23 15.62
C SER A 148 0.89 -2.52 16.02
N PHE A 149 0.19 -1.90 15.08
CA PHE A 149 -0.93 -1.01 15.42
C PHE A 149 -2.30 -1.56 15.04
N SER A 150 -3.33 -1.17 15.80
CA SER A 150 -4.73 -1.41 15.45
C SER A 150 -5.02 -0.85 14.05
N ARG A 151 -5.88 -1.53 13.28
CA ARG A 151 -6.20 -1.26 11.86
C ARG A 151 -5.07 -1.53 10.85
N GLY A 152 -3.84 -1.82 11.29
CA GLY A 152 -2.71 -2.10 10.41
C GLY A 152 -2.81 -3.43 9.64
N PHE A 153 -2.07 -3.53 8.54
CA PHE A 153 -1.94 -4.71 7.69
C PHE A 153 -0.49 -4.93 7.26
N HIS A 154 0.06 -6.10 7.58
CA HIS A 154 1.47 -6.43 7.35
C HIS A 154 1.67 -7.78 6.63
N GLY A 155 0.64 -8.25 5.92
CA GLY A 155 0.70 -9.44 5.09
C GLY A 155 -0.12 -10.62 5.60
N ARG A 156 0.08 -11.77 4.94
CA ARG A 156 -0.76 -12.99 5.10
C ARG A 156 0.02 -14.24 5.46
N THR A 157 1.31 -14.12 5.78
CA THR A 157 2.08 -15.20 6.42
C THR A 157 1.67 -15.35 7.88
N LEU A 158 2.15 -16.36 8.59
CA LEU A 158 1.81 -16.54 10.01
C LEU A 158 2.15 -15.30 10.84
N LEU A 159 3.36 -14.74 10.70
CA LEU A 159 3.74 -13.50 11.39
C LEU A 159 3.00 -12.29 10.81
N GLY A 160 2.89 -12.17 9.47
CA GLY A 160 2.16 -11.07 8.84
C GLY A 160 0.70 -10.98 9.31
N MET A 161 0.03 -12.12 9.50
CA MET A 161 -1.31 -12.20 10.11
C MET A 161 -1.30 -11.83 11.59
N SER A 162 -0.25 -12.21 12.33
CA SER A 162 -0.07 -11.84 13.75
C SER A 162 0.01 -10.31 13.91
N LEU A 163 0.78 -9.66 13.02
CA LEU A 163 0.96 -8.21 12.96
C LEU A 163 -0.22 -7.49 12.30
N THR A 164 -1.03 -8.16 11.48
CA THR A 164 -2.27 -7.59 10.94
C THR A 164 -3.35 -7.48 12.01
N SER A 165 -4.10 -6.37 12.01
CA SER A 165 -5.16 -6.11 12.99
C SER A 165 -6.50 -6.72 12.59
N LYS A 166 -6.99 -6.46 11.36
CA LYS A 166 -8.34 -6.85 10.93
C LYS A 166 -8.48 -8.37 10.87
N VAL A 167 -9.46 -8.93 11.60
CA VAL A 167 -9.65 -10.39 11.74
C VAL A 167 -10.22 -11.03 10.48
N LYS A 168 -11.30 -10.49 9.92
CA LYS A 168 -11.92 -11.01 8.69
C LYS A 168 -11.59 -10.08 7.51
N PRO A 169 -11.09 -10.59 6.37
CA PRO A 169 -10.89 -12.00 6.02
C PRO A 169 -9.47 -12.54 6.32
N TYR A 170 -8.62 -11.79 7.04
CA TYR A 170 -7.17 -12.04 7.02
C TYR A 170 -6.66 -13.05 8.05
N LYS A 171 -7.44 -13.38 9.09
CA LYS A 171 -6.96 -14.13 10.27
C LYS A 171 -7.93 -15.19 10.79
N PHE A 172 -9.24 -14.98 10.60
CA PHE A 172 -10.27 -15.84 11.17
C PHE A 172 -10.03 -17.32 10.82
N GLU A 173 -9.97 -18.19 11.83
CA GLU A 173 -9.73 -19.64 11.71
C GLU A 173 -8.35 -20.05 11.14
N MET A 174 -7.33 -19.16 11.19
CA MET A 174 -5.98 -19.42 10.68
C MET A 174 -4.88 -19.42 11.76
N GLY A 175 -5.25 -19.50 13.05
CA GLY A 175 -4.32 -19.52 14.18
C GLY A 175 -3.88 -20.93 14.62
N PRO A 176 -3.06 -21.05 15.69
CA PRO A 176 -2.55 -19.97 16.53
C PRO A 176 -1.50 -19.09 15.81
N PHE A 177 -1.37 -17.84 16.27
CA PHE A 177 -0.48 -16.83 15.68
C PHE A 177 0.89 -16.80 16.35
N ALA A 178 1.85 -16.11 15.73
CA ALA A 178 3.20 -15.97 16.24
C ALA A 178 3.18 -15.27 17.63
N PRO A 179 3.94 -15.78 18.62
CA PRO A 179 3.97 -15.20 19.96
C PRO A 179 4.79 -13.90 20.00
N ALA A 180 4.71 -13.20 21.14
CA ALA A 180 5.40 -11.94 21.39
C ALA A 180 5.10 -10.86 20.34
N THR A 181 3.85 -10.82 19.88
CA THR A 181 3.33 -9.73 19.04
C THR A 181 2.23 -9.00 19.80
N TYR A 182 2.32 -7.67 19.86
CA TYR A 182 1.41 -6.82 20.61
C TYR A 182 0.74 -5.80 19.69
N LYS A 183 -0.42 -5.27 20.11
CA LYS A 183 -1.25 -4.36 19.31
C LYS A 183 -1.49 -3.03 20.05
N ALA A 184 -0.71 -2.01 19.72
CA ALA A 184 -0.94 -0.66 20.20
C ALA A 184 -2.09 0.02 19.44
N GLN A 185 -2.65 1.09 19.99
CA GLN A 185 -3.68 1.88 19.31
C GLN A 185 -3.08 2.81 18.25
N PHE A 186 -3.75 2.91 17.09
CA PHE A 186 -3.44 3.89 16.07
C PHE A 186 -4.44 5.06 16.12
N PRO A 187 -4.01 6.32 15.96
CA PRO A 187 -4.92 7.46 15.84
C PRO A 187 -5.88 7.29 14.68
N TYR A 188 -7.12 7.73 14.86
CA TYR A 188 -8.09 7.83 13.77
C TYR A 188 -8.72 9.23 13.84
N PRO A 189 -8.16 10.22 13.10
CA PRO A 189 -8.56 11.62 13.21
C PRO A 189 -10.06 11.88 13.04
N LEU A 190 -10.74 11.12 12.17
CA LEU A 190 -12.20 11.19 12.02
C LEU A 190 -12.98 10.96 13.33
N ASN A 191 -12.43 10.15 14.24
CA ASN A 191 -13.02 9.84 15.53
C ASN A 191 -12.44 10.69 16.68
N LYS A 192 -11.66 11.74 16.37
CA LYS A 192 -11.12 12.66 17.36
C LYS A 192 -12.28 13.32 18.13
N PRO A 193 -12.26 13.36 19.47
CA PRO A 193 -13.25 14.10 20.24
C PRO A 193 -13.33 15.57 19.79
N ALA A 194 -14.55 16.09 19.59
CA ALA A 194 -14.75 17.47 19.16
C ALA A 194 -14.18 18.50 20.14
N SER A 195 -14.04 18.13 21.42
CA SER A 195 -13.45 18.97 22.48
C SER A 195 -11.93 19.03 22.45
N MET A 196 -11.25 18.23 21.64
CA MET A 196 -9.79 18.23 21.53
C MET A 196 -9.35 18.93 20.24
N THR A 197 -8.32 19.75 20.34
CA THR A 197 -7.52 20.19 19.20
C THR A 197 -6.77 19.01 18.56
N GLU A 198 -6.23 19.19 17.36
CA GLU A 198 -5.41 18.16 16.70
C GLU A 198 -4.16 17.81 17.53
N ASP A 199 -3.51 18.83 18.11
CA ASP A 199 -2.33 18.65 18.95
C ASP A 199 -2.66 17.91 20.25
N GLU A 200 -3.75 18.28 20.94
CA GLU A 200 -4.18 17.58 22.15
C GLU A 200 -4.51 16.12 21.89
N TYR A 201 -5.16 15.83 20.75
CA TYR A 201 -5.44 14.46 20.33
C TYR A 201 -4.18 13.68 20.01
N ALA A 202 -3.23 14.28 19.29
CA ALA A 202 -1.95 13.65 19.00
C ALA A 202 -1.18 13.32 20.28
N GLN A 203 -1.09 14.26 21.22
CA GLN A 203 -0.45 14.05 22.52
C GLN A 203 -1.18 13.02 23.37
N PHE A 204 -2.50 12.99 23.31
CA PHE A 204 -3.29 11.93 23.95
C PHE A 204 -2.93 10.55 23.38
N CYS A 205 -2.86 10.39 22.06
CA CYS A 205 -2.47 9.12 21.44
C CYS A 205 -1.02 8.71 21.76
N VAL A 206 -0.09 9.67 21.89
CA VAL A 206 1.29 9.38 22.33
C VAL A 206 1.29 8.84 23.76
N ARG A 207 0.57 9.48 24.69
CA ARG A 207 0.43 8.98 26.07
C ARG A 207 -0.19 7.59 26.12
N GLN A 208 -1.19 7.31 25.28
CA GLN A 208 -1.75 5.95 25.18
C GLN A 208 -0.71 4.91 24.73
N PHE A 209 0.24 5.30 23.89
CA PHE A 209 1.35 4.41 23.50
C PHE A 209 2.35 4.21 24.65
N GLU A 210 2.65 5.24 25.42
CA GLU A 210 3.45 5.12 26.65
C GLU A 210 2.78 4.19 27.67
N ASP A 211 1.50 4.42 27.95
CA ASP A 211 0.70 3.58 28.87
C ASP A 211 0.66 2.13 28.40
N PHE A 212 0.51 1.89 27.09
CA PHE A 212 0.57 0.55 26.51
C PHE A 212 1.88 -0.18 26.81
N LEU A 213 3.03 0.50 26.77
CA LEU A 213 4.31 -0.08 27.14
C LEU A 213 4.44 -0.33 28.67
N LEU A 214 3.58 0.27 29.49
CA LEU A 214 3.53 -0.02 30.92
C LEU A 214 2.59 -1.19 31.23
N THR A 215 1.49 -1.32 30.48
CA THR A 215 0.41 -2.26 30.82
C THR A 215 0.44 -3.56 30.03
N GLU A 216 0.95 -3.56 28.80
CA GLU A 216 0.87 -4.71 27.89
C GLU A 216 2.24 -5.37 27.62
N VAL A 217 3.31 -4.59 27.53
CA VAL A 217 4.66 -5.11 27.25
C VAL A 217 5.76 -4.15 27.72
N ALA A 218 6.68 -4.64 28.56
CA ALA A 218 7.81 -3.84 29.02
C ALA A 218 8.71 -3.41 27.84
N PRO A 219 9.14 -2.13 27.77
CA PRO A 219 10.00 -1.65 26.69
C PRO A 219 11.27 -2.48 26.46
N GLU A 220 11.83 -3.04 27.53
CA GLU A 220 13.05 -3.87 27.53
C GLU A 220 12.86 -5.21 26.79
N GLU A 221 11.62 -5.65 26.60
CA GLU A 221 11.27 -6.87 25.86
C GLU A 221 10.91 -6.58 24.39
N VAL A 222 10.82 -5.32 23.98
CA VAL A 222 10.41 -4.94 22.62
C VAL A 222 11.65 -4.74 21.73
N ALA A 223 11.75 -5.57 20.68
CA ALA A 223 12.76 -5.40 19.63
C ALA A 223 12.42 -4.25 18.69
N ALA A 224 11.17 -4.19 18.25
CA ALA A 224 10.75 -3.20 17.29
C ALA A 224 9.27 -2.81 17.39
N VAL A 225 9.01 -1.57 16.99
CA VAL A 225 7.69 -1.07 16.60
C VAL A 225 7.65 -1.05 15.07
N ILE A 226 6.65 -1.70 14.48
CA ILE A 226 6.38 -1.64 13.04
C ILE A 226 5.14 -0.80 12.77
N MET A 227 5.29 0.21 11.90
CA MET A 227 4.25 1.19 11.58
C MET A 227 4.19 1.44 10.08
N GLU A 228 2.99 1.32 9.50
CA GLU A 228 2.67 1.94 8.20
C GLU A 228 2.59 3.47 8.42
N PRO A 229 3.37 4.32 7.73
CA PRO A 229 3.28 5.78 7.90
C PRO A 229 1.88 6.32 7.60
N ILE A 230 1.19 5.69 6.64
CA ILE A 230 -0.22 5.88 6.35
C ILE A 230 -0.81 4.48 6.22
N GLN A 231 -1.81 4.13 7.04
CA GLN A 231 -2.35 2.77 7.03
C GLN A 231 -3.10 2.48 5.74
N GLY A 232 -2.70 1.45 5.01
CA GLY A 232 -3.28 1.05 3.74
C GLY A 232 -4.66 0.42 3.87
N GLU A 233 -4.70 -0.90 4.07
CA GLU A 233 -5.96 -1.66 4.19
C GLU A 233 -6.85 -1.16 5.34
N GLY A 234 -6.26 -0.53 6.36
CA GLY A 234 -6.94 0.11 7.48
C GLY A 234 -7.86 1.26 7.10
N GLY A 235 -7.68 1.84 5.90
CA GLY A 235 -8.56 2.87 5.35
C GLY A 235 -7.85 4.17 4.96
N PHE A 236 -6.57 4.14 4.60
CA PHE A 236 -5.74 5.30 4.24
C PHE A 236 -5.71 6.35 5.35
N ILE A 237 -5.53 5.88 6.58
CA ILE A 237 -5.55 6.71 7.77
C ILE A 237 -4.20 7.42 7.86
N VAL A 238 -4.23 8.74 7.74
CA VAL A 238 -3.06 9.61 7.95
C VAL A 238 -3.04 9.98 9.44
N PRO A 239 -2.04 9.53 10.22
CA PRO A 239 -1.93 9.91 11.62
C PRO A 239 -1.47 11.38 11.74
N PRO A 240 -1.72 12.04 12.89
CA PRO A 240 -1.09 13.31 13.22
C PRO A 240 0.44 13.19 13.20
N VAL A 241 1.14 14.22 12.71
CA VAL A 241 2.60 14.22 12.63
C VAL A 241 3.25 14.03 14.00
N ALA A 242 2.74 14.74 15.00
CA ALA A 242 3.22 14.66 16.38
C ALA A 242 3.06 13.25 17.00
N PHE A 243 2.09 12.46 16.54
CA PHE A 243 1.95 11.06 17.00
C PHE A 243 3.11 10.20 16.50
N VAL A 244 3.40 10.24 15.20
CA VAL A 244 4.49 9.45 14.61
C VAL A 244 5.84 9.85 15.20
N GLN A 245 6.08 11.16 15.34
CA GLN A 245 7.27 11.69 15.99
C GLN A 245 7.37 11.26 17.46
N GLY A 246 6.27 11.34 18.22
CA GLY A 246 6.23 10.91 19.62
C GLY A 246 6.58 9.44 19.79
N VAL A 247 5.95 8.55 19.01
CA VAL A 247 6.27 7.10 19.02
C VAL A 247 7.73 6.88 18.64
N PHE A 248 8.25 7.57 17.62
CA PHE A 248 9.65 7.46 17.21
C PHE A 248 10.62 7.87 18.33
N GLN A 249 10.34 8.98 19.04
CA GLN A 249 11.16 9.41 20.18
C GLN A 249 11.11 8.43 21.36
N ILE A 250 9.94 7.84 21.64
CA ILE A 250 9.80 6.79 22.65
C ILE A 250 10.63 5.57 22.26
N CYS A 251 10.60 5.16 20.98
CA CYS A 251 11.42 4.06 20.49
C CYS A 251 12.91 4.32 20.73
N LYS A 252 13.40 5.52 20.37
CA LYS A 252 14.78 5.94 20.63
C LYS A 252 15.13 5.89 22.12
N LYS A 253 14.27 6.44 22.99
CA LYS A 253 14.48 6.47 24.45
C LYS A 253 14.68 5.07 25.05
N HIS A 254 13.98 4.05 24.52
CA HIS A 254 13.98 2.69 25.06
C HIS A 254 14.84 1.69 24.26
N ASN A 255 15.61 2.17 23.28
CA ASN A 255 16.38 1.33 22.35
C ASN A 255 15.50 0.29 21.63
N ILE A 256 14.28 0.68 21.28
CA ILE A 256 13.38 -0.09 20.43
C ILE A 256 13.59 0.37 18.99
N LEU A 257 13.76 -0.56 18.06
CA LEU A 257 13.92 -0.21 16.65
C LEU A 257 12.60 0.27 16.04
N PHE A 258 12.65 1.29 15.20
CA PHE A 258 11.49 1.75 14.44
C PHE A 258 11.53 1.20 13.01
N ILE A 259 10.60 0.31 12.69
CA ILE A 259 10.39 -0.25 11.35
C ILE A 259 9.27 0.54 10.66
N SER A 260 9.61 1.24 9.58
CA SER A 260 8.61 1.89 8.73
C SER A 260 8.16 0.93 7.62
N ASP A 261 6.90 0.51 7.67
CA ASP A 261 6.31 -0.32 6.63
C ASP A 261 5.84 0.54 5.45
N GLU A 262 6.74 0.73 4.49
CA GLU A 262 6.53 1.56 3.31
C GLU A 262 6.14 0.76 2.07
N ILE A 263 5.68 -0.48 2.25
CA ILE A 263 5.30 -1.38 1.16
C ILE A 263 4.19 -0.76 0.29
N GLN A 264 3.23 -0.04 0.87
CA GLN A 264 2.17 0.65 0.09
C GLN A 264 2.43 2.14 -0.12
N THR A 265 3.15 2.79 0.79
CA THR A 265 3.33 4.26 0.80
C THR A 265 4.57 4.73 0.05
N GLY A 266 5.54 3.85 -0.18
CA GLY A 266 6.79 4.16 -0.84
C GLY A 266 6.68 4.37 -2.35
N PHE A 267 7.83 4.66 -2.95
CA PHE A 267 8.00 4.92 -4.36
C PHE A 267 7.09 6.02 -4.89
N GLY A 268 7.08 7.19 -4.25
CA GLY A 268 6.44 8.40 -4.80
C GLY A 268 4.93 8.48 -4.57
N ARG A 269 4.29 7.39 -4.12
CA ARG A 269 2.84 7.26 -3.95
C ARG A 269 2.23 8.43 -3.16
N THR A 270 2.89 8.86 -2.09
CA THR A 270 2.38 9.89 -1.18
C THR A 270 2.86 11.31 -1.52
N GLY A 271 3.48 11.50 -2.69
CA GLY A 271 4.05 12.80 -3.08
C GLY A 271 5.50 13.01 -2.63
N ALA A 272 6.11 12.02 -1.99
CA ALA A 272 7.52 11.93 -1.69
C ALA A 272 7.99 10.49 -1.99
N MET A 273 9.29 10.29 -2.18
CA MET A 273 9.82 8.94 -2.46
C MET A 273 9.40 7.95 -1.38
N PHE A 274 9.46 8.35 -0.11
CA PHE A 274 9.02 7.57 1.06
C PHE A 274 8.16 8.46 1.96
N ALA A 275 7.08 7.93 2.52
CA ALA A 275 6.12 8.70 3.31
C ALA A 275 6.65 9.11 4.69
N SER A 276 7.62 8.38 5.24
CA SER A 276 8.35 8.73 6.47
C SER A 276 8.93 10.16 6.44
N THR A 277 9.27 10.70 5.26
CA THR A 277 9.75 12.08 5.14
C THR A 277 8.70 13.12 5.51
N HIS A 278 7.40 12.83 5.32
CA HIS A 278 6.31 13.74 5.73
C HIS A 278 6.24 13.90 7.25
N PHE A 279 6.79 12.95 8.00
CA PHE A 279 6.80 12.92 9.45
C PHE A 279 8.13 13.38 10.05
N GLY A 280 9.13 13.68 9.21
CA GLY A 280 10.47 14.11 9.66
C GLY A 280 11.19 13.04 10.48
N ILE A 281 10.95 11.75 10.20
CA ILE A 281 11.63 10.64 10.87
C ILE A 281 12.59 9.93 9.93
N GLU A 282 13.63 9.35 10.51
CA GLU A 282 14.59 8.47 9.83
C GLU A 282 14.50 7.07 10.45
N PRO A 283 13.69 6.16 9.87
CA PRO A 283 13.47 4.83 10.41
C PRO A 283 14.77 4.03 10.53
N ASP A 284 14.85 3.14 11.52
CA ASP A 284 16.01 2.25 11.66
C ASP A 284 16.00 1.15 10.57
N ILE A 285 14.79 0.73 10.16
CA ILE A 285 14.53 -0.21 9.07
C ILE A 285 13.31 0.26 8.26
N ILE A 286 13.33 0.05 6.95
CA ILE A 286 12.23 0.29 6.02
C ILE A 286 11.93 -0.98 5.23
N THR A 287 10.67 -1.38 5.16
CA THR A 287 10.20 -2.47 4.28
C THR A 287 9.56 -1.93 3.01
N MET A 288 9.89 -2.53 1.87
CA MET A 288 9.52 -2.07 0.54
C MET A 288 9.08 -3.24 -0.35
N SER A 289 8.13 -3.02 -1.27
CA SER A 289 7.73 -3.97 -2.31
C SER A 289 6.82 -3.23 -3.30
N LYS A 290 5.77 -3.88 -3.83
CA LYS A 290 4.74 -3.29 -4.71
C LYS A 290 5.37 -2.46 -5.83
N SER A 291 5.28 -1.14 -5.72
CA SER A 291 5.71 -0.20 -6.75
C SER A 291 7.21 -0.17 -7.01
N LEU A 292 8.02 -0.86 -6.20
CA LEU A 292 9.46 -1.01 -6.41
C LEU A 292 9.81 -1.45 -7.84
N ALA A 293 9.07 -2.36 -8.46
CA ALA A 293 9.42 -2.93 -9.77
C ALA A 293 8.23 -3.05 -10.75
N ALA A 294 7.28 -2.11 -10.69
CA ALA A 294 6.16 -2.00 -11.64
C ALA A 294 5.42 -3.33 -11.92
N GLY A 295 5.19 -4.13 -10.88
CA GLY A 295 4.46 -5.41 -10.98
C GLY A 295 5.32 -6.67 -10.98
N LEU A 296 6.64 -6.57 -11.19
CA LEU A 296 7.52 -7.73 -11.01
C LEU A 296 7.69 -8.07 -9.51
N PRO A 297 7.62 -9.36 -9.11
CA PRO A 297 7.75 -9.74 -7.71
C PRO A 297 9.16 -9.45 -7.16
N ILE A 298 9.25 -8.43 -6.30
CA ILE A 298 10.43 -8.14 -5.49
C ILE A 298 10.01 -7.33 -4.26
N SER A 299 10.74 -7.51 -3.17
CA SER A 299 10.64 -6.72 -1.96
C SER A 299 12.02 -6.49 -1.37
N ALA A 300 12.15 -5.48 -0.52
CA ALA A 300 13.42 -5.10 0.08
C ALA A 300 13.26 -4.74 1.56
N VAL A 301 14.31 -4.99 2.33
CA VAL A 301 14.50 -4.47 3.69
C VAL A 301 15.78 -3.67 3.67
N THR A 302 15.68 -2.37 3.91
CA THR A 302 16.84 -1.47 4.02
C THR A 302 16.88 -0.88 5.42
N GLY A 303 18.04 -0.86 6.04
CA GLY A 303 18.21 -0.32 7.39
C GLY A 303 19.65 0.04 7.68
N ARG A 304 19.90 0.55 8.88
CA ARG A 304 21.24 0.86 9.39
C ARG A 304 22.17 -0.34 9.24
N ALA A 305 23.40 -0.13 8.79
CA ALA A 305 24.35 -1.20 8.49
C ALA A 305 24.57 -2.13 9.70
N GLU A 306 24.76 -1.57 10.90
CA GLU A 306 24.98 -2.32 12.14
C GLU A 306 23.80 -3.22 12.54
N ILE A 307 22.57 -2.83 12.13
CA ILE A 307 21.36 -3.62 12.35
C ILE A 307 21.26 -4.73 11.31
N MET A 308 21.47 -4.37 10.04
CA MET A 308 21.34 -5.29 8.90
C MET A 308 22.43 -6.37 8.88
N ASP A 309 23.60 -6.12 9.47
CA ASP A 309 24.70 -7.07 9.61
C ASP A 309 24.61 -7.98 10.85
N ALA A 310 23.60 -7.79 11.71
CA ALA A 310 23.42 -8.61 12.90
C ALA A 310 23.20 -10.12 12.62
N PRO A 311 22.48 -10.53 11.57
CA PRO A 311 22.38 -11.94 11.19
C PRO A 311 23.69 -12.50 10.62
N ASN A 312 24.02 -13.74 10.99
CA ASN A 312 25.18 -14.44 10.44
C ASN A 312 24.93 -14.92 9.00
N PRO A 313 25.98 -15.27 8.23
CA PRO A 313 25.84 -15.86 6.90
C PRO A 313 24.86 -17.04 6.89
N GLY A 314 23.82 -16.95 6.05
CA GLY A 314 22.77 -17.96 5.90
C GLY A 314 21.54 -17.80 6.79
N GLU A 315 21.51 -16.85 7.74
CA GLU A 315 20.35 -16.65 8.63
C GLU A 315 19.20 -15.86 7.97
N ILE A 316 19.50 -15.06 6.94
CA ILE A 316 18.53 -14.36 6.08
C ILE A 316 18.78 -14.71 4.62
N GLY A 317 17.70 -14.73 3.82
CA GLY A 317 17.78 -15.11 2.41
C GLY A 317 16.48 -15.67 1.87
N GLY A 318 16.61 -16.41 0.78
CA GLY A 318 15.54 -17.13 0.10
C GLY A 318 15.95 -17.41 -1.34
N THR A 319 15.44 -18.50 -1.93
CA THR A 319 15.88 -18.94 -3.26
C THR A 319 15.74 -17.83 -4.30
N TYR A 320 14.55 -17.23 -4.41
CA TYR A 320 14.23 -16.22 -5.43
C TYR A 320 14.50 -14.77 -5.00
N GLY A 321 14.94 -14.55 -3.76
CA GLY A 321 15.14 -13.22 -3.20
C GLY A 321 16.12 -12.41 -4.05
N GLY A 322 15.70 -11.20 -4.43
CA GLY A 322 16.48 -10.32 -5.30
C GLY A 322 16.64 -10.84 -6.72
N SER A 323 15.64 -11.54 -7.27
CA SER A 323 15.62 -12.00 -8.66
C SER A 323 16.19 -10.94 -9.61
N PRO A 324 17.11 -11.29 -10.53
CA PRO A 324 17.75 -10.29 -11.40
C PRO A 324 16.73 -9.55 -12.27
N LEU A 325 15.62 -10.20 -12.66
CA LEU A 325 14.51 -9.56 -13.37
C LEU A 325 13.84 -8.47 -12.52
N GLY A 326 13.62 -8.75 -11.23
CA GLY A 326 13.08 -7.77 -10.28
C GLY A 326 14.07 -6.62 -10.03
N CYS A 327 15.36 -6.92 -9.97
CA CYS A 327 16.40 -5.92 -9.76
C CYS A 327 16.52 -4.93 -10.92
N VAL A 328 16.65 -5.42 -12.16
CA VAL A 328 16.75 -4.53 -13.34
C VAL A 328 15.46 -3.73 -13.55
N ALA A 329 14.30 -4.34 -13.28
CA ALA A 329 13.03 -3.64 -13.33
C ALA A 329 12.94 -2.53 -12.27
N ALA A 330 13.38 -2.80 -11.05
CA ALA A 330 13.37 -1.82 -9.99
C ALA A 330 14.30 -0.63 -10.27
N LEU A 331 15.50 -0.88 -10.79
CA LEU A 331 16.42 0.18 -11.22
C LEU A 331 15.78 1.07 -12.29
N ALA A 332 15.18 0.48 -13.33
CA ALA A 332 14.49 1.22 -14.38
C ALA A 332 13.28 2.02 -13.85
N VAL A 333 12.53 1.46 -12.89
CA VAL A 333 11.42 2.17 -12.23
C VAL A 333 11.92 3.38 -11.44
N ILE A 334 12.98 3.21 -10.64
CA ILE A 334 13.54 4.30 -9.83
C ILE A 334 14.07 5.41 -10.74
N GLU A 335 14.80 5.07 -11.81
CA GLU A 335 15.30 6.03 -12.78
C GLU A 335 14.15 6.81 -13.44
N LYS A 336 13.12 6.11 -13.93
CA LYS A 336 11.92 6.74 -14.49
C LYS A 336 11.30 7.73 -13.51
N MET A 337 11.11 7.29 -12.27
CA MET A 337 10.48 8.08 -11.22
C MET A 337 11.21 9.39 -10.94
N GLU A 338 12.53 9.34 -10.88
CA GLU A 338 13.39 10.51 -10.67
C GLU A 338 13.34 11.44 -11.89
N ARG A 339 13.53 10.88 -13.09
CA ARG A 339 13.55 11.62 -14.37
C ARG A 339 12.24 12.34 -14.67
N GLU A 340 11.10 11.70 -14.39
CA GLU A 340 9.76 12.24 -14.68
C GLU A 340 9.10 12.91 -13.48
N ASN A 341 9.80 12.98 -12.33
CA ASN A 341 9.29 13.53 -11.08
C ASN A 341 7.89 12.98 -10.71
N LEU A 342 7.75 11.65 -10.72
CA LEU A 342 6.46 10.99 -10.45
C LEU A 342 5.95 11.28 -9.02
N SER A 343 6.84 11.58 -8.07
CA SER A 343 6.47 12.10 -6.74
C SER A 343 5.76 13.46 -6.83
N GLY A 344 6.24 14.39 -7.66
CA GLY A 344 5.54 15.65 -7.94
C GLY A 344 4.16 15.40 -8.54
N ARG A 345 4.09 14.52 -9.55
CA ARG A 345 2.83 14.14 -10.21
C ARG A 345 1.81 13.54 -9.24
N ALA A 346 2.23 12.74 -8.26
CA ALA A 346 1.34 12.20 -7.24
C ALA A 346 0.63 13.31 -6.43
N LYS A 347 1.28 14.46 -6.18
CA LYS A 347 0.66 15.59 -5.47
C LYS A 347 -0.48 16.21 -6.27
N GLU A 348 -0.31 16.33 -7.58
CA GLU A 348 -1.33 16.88 -8.49
C GLU A 348 -2.55 15.97 -8.56
N ILE A 349 -2.34 14.67 -8.76
CA ILE A 349 -3.41 13.66 -8.76
C ILE A 349 -4.19 13.70 -7.45
N GLY A 350 -3.47 13.70 -6.32
CA GLY A 350 -4.07 13.79 -4.99
C GLY A 350 -4.91 15.03 -4.80
N LYS A 351 -4.41 16.19 -5.25
CA LYS A 351 -5.15 17.45 -5.20
C LYS A 351 -6.44 17.36 -6.02
N ALA A 352 -6.37 16.85 -7.26
CA ALA A 352 -7.54 16.71 -8.13
C ALA A 352 -8.62 15.81 -7.51
N ILE A 353 -8.24 14.62 -7.00
CA ILE A 353 -9.18 13.70 -6.33
C ILE A 353 -9.82 14.40 -5.12
N LYS A 354 -9.00 15.02 -4.25
CA LYS A 354 -9.52 15.65 -3.04
C LYS A 354 -10.45 16.81 -3.35
N THR A 355 -10.07 17.71 -4.26
CA THR A 355 -10.91 18.84 -4.67
C THR A 355 -12.24 18.37 -5.26
N HIS A 356 -12.22 17.32 -6.09
CA HIS A 356 -13.43 16.76 -6.69
C HIS A 356 -14.41 16.24 -5.63
N PHE A 357 -13.95 15.40 -4.70
CA PHE A 357 -14.83 14.84 -3.67
C PHE A 357 -15.20 15.83 -2.56
N GLN A 358 -14.38 16.85 -2.30
CA GLN A 358 -14.74 17.96 -1.42
C GLN A 358 -15.92 18.77 -1.99
N ALA A 359 -15.94 19.01 -3.30
CA ALA A 359 -17.09 19.65 -3.94
C ALA A 359 -18.36 18.78 -3.81
N LEU A 360 -18.23 17.47 -4.01
CA LEU A 360 -19.35 16.53 -3.82
C LEU A 360 -19.80 16.40 -2.37
N GLN A 361 -18.92 16.56 -1.39
CA GLN A 361 -19.28 16.45 0.03
C GLN A 361 -20.38 17.45 0.43
N ALA A 362 -20.42 18.64 -0.20
CA ALA A 362 -21.47 19.62 0.02
C ALA A 362 -22.86 19.15 -0.47
N GLU A 363 -22.90 18.31 -1.50
CA GLU A 363 -24.13 17.74 -2.09
C GLU A 363 -24.51 16.39 -1.48
N PHE A 364 -23.52 15.64 -0.97
CA PHE A 364 -23.67 14.25 -0.52
C PHE A 364 -23.20 14.09 0.94
N PRO A 365 -24.09 14.31 1.94
CA PRO A 365 -23.76 14.18 3.36
C PRO A 365 -23.26 12.79 3.79
N VAL A 366 -23.45 11.79 2.92
CA VAL A 366 -22.92 10.43 3.10
C VAL A 366 -21.39 10.39 3.02
N ILE A 367 -20.74 11.39 2.43
CA ILE A 367 -19.27 11.56 2.41
C ILE A 367 -18.82 12.16 3.74
N ALA A 368 -18.24 11.33 4.60
CA ALA A 368 -17.80 11.72 5.94
C ALA A 368 -16.48 12.49 5.93
N GLU A 369 -15.49 11.96 5.21
CA GLU A 369 -14.13 12.48 5.21
C GLU A 369 -13.44 12.19 3.87
N ILE A 370 -12.65 13.15 3.42
CA ILE A 370 -11.70 13.00 2.32
C ILE A 370 -10.31 13.16 2.91
N ARG A 371 -9.44 12.15 2.76
CA ARG A 371 -8.10 12.13 3.37
C ARG A 371 -7.04 11.57 2.42
N GLY A 372 -5.77 11.73 2.82
CA GLY A 372 -4.62 11.17 2.12
C GLY A 372 -3.57 12.17 1.67
N LEU A 373 -2.38 11.64 1.36
CA LEU A 373 -1.22 12.37 0.85
C LEU A 373 -0.85 11.86 -0.55
N GLY A 374 -0.39 12.75 -1.42
CA GLY A 374 -0.12 12.43 -2.83
C GLY A 374 -1.28 11.71 -3.49
N ALA A 375 -0.99 10.70 -4.31
CA ALA A 375 -1.98 9.89 -4.99
C ALA A 375 -2.46 8.69 -4.15
N MET A 376 -2.29 8.74 -2.82
CA MET A 376 -2.87 7.79 -1.86
C MET A 376 -4.03 8.47 -1.15
N CYS A 377 -5.13 8.63 -1.86
CA CYS A 377 -6.33 9.32 -1.36
C CYS A 377 -7.45 8.34 -1.03
N ALA A 378 -8.35 8.76 -0.16
CA ALA A 378 -9.52 7.99 0.21
C ALA A 378 -10.72 8.90 0.51
N VAL A 379 -11.91 8.34 0.30
CA VAL A 379 -13.20 8.93 0.63
C VAL A 379 -13.94 7.94 1.51
N GLU A 380 -14.26 8.36 2.72
CA GLU A 380 -15.01 7.54 3.68
C GLU A 380 -16.48 7.89 3.70
N PHE A 381 -17.32 6.86 3.72
CA PHE A 381 -18.77 6.97 3.65
C PHE A 381 -19.43 6.50 4.95
N ILE A 382 -20.38 7.28 5.45
CA ILE A 382 -21.22 6.95 6.61
C ILE A 382 -22.67 7.30 6.32
N ASP A 383 -23.60 6.65 7.01
CA ASP A 383 -24.98 7.12 7.09
C ASP A 383 -25.01 8.47 7.83
N PRO A 384 -25.55 9.55 7.21
CA PRO A 384 -25.53 10.88 7.83
C PRO A 384 -26.43 11.00 9.07
N GLN A 385 -27.45 10.15 9.21
CA GLN A 385 -28.37 10.13 10.34
C GLN A 385 -27.82 9.31 11.50
N THR A 386 -27.36 8.08 11.23
CA THR A 386 -26.92 7.14 12.27
C THR A 386 -25.42 7.20 12.57
N LYS A 387 -24.65 7.86 11.71
CA LYS A 387 -23.18 7.91 11.69
C LYS A 387 -22.51 6.54 11.55
N GLN A 388 -23.27 5.51 11.16
CA GLN A 388 -22.73 4.16 10.96
C GLN A 388 -21.98 4.05 9.62
N PRO A 389 -20.95 3.20 9.52
CA PRO A 389 -20.23 2.94 8.26
C PRO A 389 -21.14 2.49 7.11
N ALA A 390 -21.08 3.16 5.96
CA ALA A 390 -21.93 2.87 4.78
C ALA A 390 -21.30 1.81 3.85
N LYS A 391 -21.09 0.60 4.36
CA LYS A 391 -20.43 -0.50 3.64
C LYS A 391 -21.16 -0.90 2.35
N GLU A 392 -22.48 -1.04 2.42
CA GLU A 392 -23.33 -1.49 1.31
C GLU A 392 -23.30 -0.48 0.17
N LEU A 393 -23.29 0.83 0.49
CA LEU A 393 -23.10 1.89 -0.49
C LEU A 393 -21.75 1.75 -1.18
N VAL A 394 -20.64 1.61 -0.42
CA VAL A 394 -19.30 1.49 -1.02
C VAL A 394 -19.17 0.25 -1.91
N ALA A 395 -19.79 -0.87 -1.53
CA ALA A 395 -19.87 -2.05 -2.38
C ALA A 395 -20.62 -1.76 -3.69
N SER A 396 -21.76 -1.06 -3.61
CA SER A 396 -22.52 -0.65 -4.80
C SER A 396 -21.76 0.35 -5.68
N LEU A 397 -21.09 1.33 -5.08
CA LEU A 397 -20.26 2.30 -5.80
C LEU A 397 -19.11 1.61 -6.53
N THR A 398 -18.38 0.73 -5.84
CA THR A 398 -17.28 -0.04 -6.46
C THR A 398 -17.80 -0.84 -7.65
N LYS A 399 -18.97 -1.47 -7.52
CA LYS A 399 -19.63 -2.20 -8.60
C LYS A 399 -20.00 -1.31 -9.78
N GLY A 400 -20.77 -0.25 -9.52
CA GLY A 400 -21.21 0.68 -10.55
C GLY A 400 -20.05 1.37 -11.27
N CYS A 401 -18.93 1.60 -10.56
CA CYS A 401 -17.71 2.14 -11.17
C CYS A 401 -17.14 1.19 -12.21
N TYR A 402 -16.91 -0.09 -11.89
CA TYR A 402 -16.31 -1.00 -12.89
C TYR A 402 -17.29 -1.31 -14.02
N GLU A 403 -18.59 -1.40 -13.75
CA GLU A 403 -19.63 -1.54 -14.80
C GLU A 403 -19.67 -0.31 -15.71
N SER A 404 -19.24 0.85 -15.21
CA SER A 404 -19.11 2.10 -15.96
C SER A 404 -17.70 2.35 -16.51
N GLY A 405 -16.75 1.43 -16.31
CA GLY A 405 -15.40 1.51 -16.86
C GLY A 405 -14.31 2.13 -15.97
N VAL A 406 -14.54 2.23 -14.66
CA VAL A 406 -13.54 2.68 -13.69
C VAL A 406 -13.27 1.60 -12.66
N ILE A 407 -12.03 1.13 -12.57
CA ILE A 407 -11.63 0.17 -11.54
C ILE A 407 -11.14 0.95 -10.32
N VAL A 408 -11.86 0.82 -9.21
CA VAL A 408 -11.52 1.41 -7.90
C VAL A 408 -11.63 0.34 -6.82
N LEU A 409 -10.97 0.53 -5.67
CA LEU A 409 -11.00 -0.44 -4.57
C LEU A 409 -11.69 0.14 -3.34
N SER A 410 -12.24 -0.77 -2.54
CA SER A 410 -12.63 -0.45 -1.16
C SER A 410 -11.50 -0.75 -0.17
N ALA A 411 -11.58 -0.12 0.99
CA ALA A 411 -10.70 -0.30 2.15
C ALA A 411 -11.46 -0.06 3.46
N GLY A 412 -10.72 -0.07 4.57
CA GLY A 412 -11.26 0.23 5.88
C GLY A 412 -11.65 -1.02 6.66
N VAL A 413 -11.54 -0.94 7.99
CA VAL A 413 -12.00 -2.03 8.88
C VAL A 413 -13.49 -2.32 8.66
N HIS A 414 -14.30 -1.28 8.47
CA HIS A 414 -15.74 -1.39 8.22
C HIS A 414 -16.11 -1.53 6.73
N SER A 415 -15.12 -1.50 5.83
CA SER A 415 -15.33 -1.64 4.38
C SER A 415 -16.19 -0.52 3.77
N ASN A 416 -16.11 0.68 4.34
CA ASN A 416 -16.87 1.88 4.01
C ASN A 416 -15.99 3.00 3.41
N VAL A 417 -14.84 2.65 2.86
CA VAL A 417 -13.89 3.61 2.29
C VAL A 417 -13.63 3.26 0.83
N LEU A 418 -13.78 4.21 -0.08
CA LEU A 418 -13.19 4.13 -1.42
C LEU A 418 -11.75 4.62 -1.35
N ARG A 419 -10.83 3.89 -1.97
CA ARG A 419 -9.40 4.24 -2.01
C ARG A 419 -8.90 4.35 -3.44
N PHE A 420 -8.02 5.32 -3.63
CA PHE A 420 -7.46 5.70 -4.91
C PHE A 420 -5.96 5.38 -4.92
N LEU A 421 -5.56 4.50 -5.84
CA LEU A 421 -4.21 4.01 -6.02
C LEU A 421 -3.82 4.03 -7.51
N SER A 422 -4.30 5.04 -8.25
CA SER A 422 -4.03 5.16 -9.68
C SER A 422 -2.54 5.10 -9.99
N PRO A 423 -2.13 4.55 -11.14
CA PRO A 423 -0.80 4.80 -11.67
C PRO A 423 -0.51 6.30 -11.72
N LEU A 424 0.74 6.70 -11.42
CA LEU A 424 1.10 8.12 -11.37
C LEU A 424 1.21 8.73 -12.78
N VAL A 425 1.31 7.88 -13.80
CA VAL A 425 1.31 8.26 -15.21
C VAL A 425 -0.09 8.48 -15.81
N ILE A 426 -1.16 8.39 -15.00
CA ILE A 426 -2.52 8.74 -15.45
C ILE A 426 -2.55 10.18 -15.95
N THR A 427 -3.14 10.42 -17.12
CA THR A 427 -3.28 11.79 -17.65
C THR A 427 -4.39 12.55 -16.91
N ASP A 428 -4.37 13.88 -16.97
CA ASP A 428 -5.41 14.70 -16.34
C ASP A 428 -6.79 14.43 -16.96
N GLU A 429 -6.87 14.20 -18.27
CA GLU A 429 -8.14 13.88 -18.93
C GLU A 429 -8.66 12.50 -18.54
N GLN A 430 -7.78 11.50 -18.37
CA GLN A 430 -8.16 10.18 -17.86
C GLN A 430 -8.67 10.29 -16.42
N LEU A 431 -7.94 11.01 -15.55
CA LEU A 431 -8.37 11.20 -14.17
C LEU A 431 -9.71 11.94 -14.10
N GLN A 432 -9.90 13.00 -14.88
CA GLN A 432 -11.15 13.74 -14.92
C GLN A 432 -12.32 12.89 -15.44
N GLU A 433 -12.12 12.11 -16.51
CA GLU A 433 -13.15 11.21 -17.03
C GLU A 433 -13.56 10.17 -15.98
N ALA A 434 -12.60 9.60 -15.25
CA ALA A 434 -12.88 8.65 -14.19
C ALA A 434 -13.65 9.29 -13.03
N LEU A 435 -13.25 10.48 -12.59
CA LEU A 435 -13.93 11.22 -11.52
C LEU A 435 -15.37 11.65 -11.93
N ASP A 436 -15.58 12.02 -13.18
CA ASP A 436 -16.90 12.28 -13.75
C ASP A 436 -17.79 11.03 -13.70
N ILE A 437 -17.27 9.87 -14.14
CA ILE A 437 -17.99 8.59 -14.07
C ILE A 437 -18.34 8.24 -12.62
N MET A 438 -17.40 8.42 -11.68
CA MET A 438 -17.66 8.15 -10.27
C MET A 438 -18.74 9.07 -9.68
N THR A 439 -18.80 10.33 -10.11
CA THR A 439 -19.89 11.27 -9.76
C THR A 439 -21.24 10.75 -10.24
N ASP A 440 -21.31 10.33 -11.51
CA ASP A 440 -22.55 9.81 -12.10
C ASP A 440 -23.01 8.53 -11.39
N VAL A 441 -22.08 7.64 -11.06
CA VAL A 441 -22.37 6.42 -10.27
C VAL A 441 -22.89 6.81 -8.88
N LEU A 442 -22.22 7.73 -8.17
CA LEU A 442 -22.67 8.19 -6.86
C LEU A 442 -24.09 8.78 -6.92
N LYS A 443 -24.37 9.64 -7.89
CA LYS A 443 -25.71 10.22 -8.12
C LYS A 443 -26.78 9.16 -8.40
N SER A 444 -26.44 8.13 -9.17
CA SER A 444 -27.39 7.05 -9.49
C SER A 444 -27.70 6.12 -8.32
N GLN A 445 -26.72 5.89 -7.43
CA GLN A 445 -26.82 4.96 -6.31
C GLN A 445 -27.32 5.62 -5.03
N TYR A 446 -27.08 6.93 -4.88
CA TYR A 446 -27.55 7.73 -3.76
C TYR A 446 -28.86 8.44 -4.12
N VAL A 447 -29.97 7.68 -4.15
CA VAL A 447 -31.31 8.25 -4.24
C VAL A 447 -31.72 8.68 -2.83
N THR A 448 -31.69 9.98 -2.56
CA THR A 448 -32.31 10.56 -1.36
C THR A 448 -33.80 10.26 -1.36
N HIS A 449 -34.25 9.42 -0.43
CA HIS A 449 -35.66 9.29 -0.08
C HIS A 449 -36.09 10.43 0.84
#